data_AF-A0A8T1T726-F1
#
_entry.id   AF-A0A8T1T726-F1
#
_cell.length_a   1.000
_cell.length_b   1.000
_cell.length_c   1.000
_cell.angle_alpha   90.00
_cell.angle_beta   90.00
_cell.angle_gamma   90.00
#
_symmetry.space_group_name_H-M   'P 1'
#
loop_
_entity.id
_entity.type
_entity.pdbx_description
1 polymer ?
#
loop_
_entity_poly.entity_id
_entity_poly.type
_entity_poly.pdbx_seq_one_letter_code
_entity_poly.pdbx_strand_id
1 'polypeptide(L)'
;MEQSRCVDCNAPIGGLQHIPVRGFQGVQNFTDRTQTGHVLGDPRNREATVASEREMSPVVFIVIRVLTHLAMLLGATKDPQSLRGIIKPPVQDPVGFLQLHIEKDLEQLTQTLGKSADETINVVHLILCSLLKEPHQHPNQWPVRFDAALSTKEHRNEWERIVASTVIIPELKDLDKILTKLNRQISEDERICSNPVAKIVYGDPVTFLSQLPKDSTMHCSRMWSCRKRISVEYLGHVVQQKDGKDIVPILWKFLQKEAELRLVKFLPELLALQRDLVKRFQNITDVEHRTIRDFVSKFHSDEMRNLWQTRVNTFLSVWNKLRRSLDTNGEWAVYALGITGMAGLGGHSTPGDGRLAPRYPLAIQAPSITDAERCTLNADFRHPGINEWCGCKGGTCFPFQYSLLPLLTTP
;
A
#
# COMPACT_ATOMS: atom_id res chain seq x y z
N MET A 1 -18.80 -15.96 -20.43
CA MET A 1 -17.53 -16.51 -20.94
C MET A 1 -17.82 -17.22 -22.25
N GLU A 2 -17.02 -16.96 -23.28
CA GLU A 2 -17.19 -17.48 -24.64
C GLU A 2 -15.97 -18.35 -25.00
N GLN A 3 -16.16 -19.34 -25.87
CA GLN A 3 -15.05 -20.16 -26.38
C GLN A 3 -14.27 -19.38 -27.44
N SER A 4 -12.94 -19.45 -27.37
CA SER A 4 -12.05 -18.82 -28.35
C SER A 4 -10.89 -19.76 -28.73
N ARG A 5 -9.97 -19.28 -29.56
CA ARG A 5 -8.76 -19.99 -29.97
C ARG A 5 -7.52 -19.18 -29.63
N CYS A 6 -6.50 -19.85 -29.13
CA CYS A 6 -5.19 -19.27 -28.87
C CYS A 6 -4.60 -18.76 -30.19
N VAL A 7 -4.16 -17.51 -30.21
CA VAL A 7 -3.60 -16.89 -31.42
C VAL A 7 -2.24 -17.47 -31.84
N ASP A 8 -1.53 -18.11 -30.91
CA ASP A 8 -0.17 -18.61 -31.11
C ASP A 8 -0.12 -20.09 -31.53
N CYS A 9 -0.95 -20.95 -30.93
CA CYS A 9 -0.97 -22.40 -31.21
C CYS A 9 -2.32 -22.93 -31.72
N ASN A 10 -3.31 -22.04 -31.89
CA ASN A 10 -4.67 -22.35 -32.35
C ASN A 10 -5.46 -23.33 -31.47
N ALA A 11 -4.95 -23.65 -30.28
CA ALA A 11 -5.63 -24.49 -29.30
C ALA A 11 -6.93 -23.83 -28.81
N PRO A 12 -8.00 -24.60 -28.55
CA PRO A 12 -9.22 -24.06 -27.96
C PRO A 12 -8.94 -23.52 -26.55
N ILE A 13 -9.43 -22.33 -26.24
CA ILE A 13 -9.31 -21.66 -24.94
C ILE A 13 -10.68 -21.13 -24.48
N GLY A 14 -10.83 -20.88 -23.18
CA GLY A 14 -12.08 -20.39 -22.59
C GLY A 14 -13.05 -21.52 -22.21
N GLY A 15 -14.35 -21.25 -22.29
CA GLY A 15 -15.39 -22.19 -21.84
C GLY A 15 -16.80 -21.67 -22.04
N LEU A 16 -17.78 -22.57 -22.06
CA LEU A 16 -19.21 -22.24 -22.10
C LEU A 16 -19.82 -22.53 -20.74
N GLN A 17 -20.69 -21.64 -20.24
CA GLN A 17 -21.39 -21.83 -18.97
C GLN A 17 -20.46 -22.16 -17.78
N HIS A 18 -19.29 -21.51 -17.70
CA HIS A 18 -18.27 -21.74 -16.66
C HIS A 18 -17.60 -23.14 -16.69
N ILE A 19 -17.82 -23.91 -17.75
CA ILE A 19 -17.15 -25.19 -17.97
C ILE A 19 -15.95 -24.94 -18.91
N PRO A 20 -14.70 -25.11 -18.43
CA PRO A 20 -13.52 -24.87 -19.24
C PRO A 20 -13.38 -25.94 -20.33
N VAL A 21 -12.76 -25.57 -21.45
CA VAL A 21 -12.44 -26.52 -22.52
C VAL A 21 -11.50 -27.64 -22.04
N ARG A 22 -11.60 -28.82 -22.66
CA ARG A 22 -10.94 -30.07 -22.21
C ARG A 22 -9.41 -29.87 -22.08
N GLY A 23 -8.84 -30.25 -20.93
CA GLY A 23 -7.41 -30.07 -20.61
C GLY A 23 -7.12 -28.90 -19.67
N PHE A 24 -8.07 -27.98 -19.49
CA PHE A 24 -7.99 -26.93 -18.48
C PHE A 24 -8.72 -27.40 -17.22
N GLN A 25 -8.01 -27.44 -16.10
CA GLN A 25 -8.63 -27.65 -14.80
C GLN A 25 -9.15 -26.31 -14.30
N GLY A 26 -10.43 -26.24 -13.93
CA GLY A 26 -10.90 -25.14 -13.11
C GLY A 26 -10.05 -25.09 -11.85
N VAL A 27 -9.59 -23.90 -11.46
CA VAL A 27 -8.86 -23.69 -10.21
C VAL A 27 -9.83 -24.04 -9.07
N GLN A 28 -9.84 -25.30 -8.63
CA GLN A 28 -10.79 -25.79 -7.63
C GLN A 28 -10.52 -25.18 -6.25
N ASN A 29 -9.28 -24.78 -6.00
CA ASN A 29 -8.85 -24.20 -4.76
C ASN A 29 -8.16 -22.87 -5.04
N PHE A 30 -8.91 -21.77 -4.96
CA PHE A 30 -8.31 -20.53 -4.46
C PHE A 30 -7.93 -20.80 -2.99
N THR A 31 -6.83 -21.50 -2.75
CA THR A 31 -6.25 -21.53 -1.41
C THR A 31 -5.90 -20.09 -1.09
N ASP A 32 -6.64 -19.53 -0.13
CA ASP A 32 -6.38 -18.22 0.42
C ASP A 32 -4.90 -18.13 0.79
N ARG A 33 -4.13 -17.37 0.01
CA ARG A 33 -2.70 -17.14 0.26
C ARG A 33 -2.48 -16.22 1.47
N THR A 34 -3.55 -15.69 2.07
CA THR A 34 -3.42 -14.85 3.26
C THR A 34 -3.06 -15.70 4.48
N GLN A 35 -2.04 -15.26 5.20
CA GLN A 35 -1.57 -15.93 6.40
C GLN A 35 -2.37 -15.44 7.62
N THR A 36 -2.81 -16.38 8.47
CA THR A 36 -3.48 -16.05 9.74
C THR A 36 -2.50 -15.47 10.76
N GLY A 37 -3.00 -14.59 11.64
CA GLY A 37 -2.20 -13.88 12.64
C GLY A 37 -1.86 -12.44 12.23
N HIS A 38 -0.95 -11.81 12.95
CA HIS A 38 -0.43 -10.47 12.64
C HIS A 38 0.85 -10.58 11.82
N VAL A 39 0.83 -10.10 10.58
CA VAL A 39 1.87 -10.37 9.55
C VAL A 39 2.54 -9.11 9.01
N LEU A 40 2.52 -8.00 9.76
CA LEU A 40 3.00 -6.70 9.25
C LEU A 40 4.52 -6.51 9.35
N GLY A 41 5.23 -7.41 10.02
CA GLY A 41 6.67 -7.28 10.27
C GLY A 41 7.04 -5.99 11.01
N ASP A 42 8.27 -5.53 10.84
CA ASP A 42 8.79 -4.32 11.51
C ASP A 42 8.06 -3.03 11.06
N PRO A 43 7.54 -2.21 11.99
CA PRO A 43 6.81 -0.98 11.68
C PRO A 43 7.65 0.06 10.91
N ARG A 44 8.97 0.07 11.07
CA ARG A 44 9.88 0.99 10.35
C ARG A 44 9.93 0.71 8.85
N ASN A 45 9.54 -0.50 8.45
CA ASN A 45 9.47 -0.90 7.05
C ASN A 45 8.10 -0.59 6.43
N ARG A 46 7.14 -0.06 7.18
CA ARG A 46 5.84 0.34 6.63
C ARG A 46 6.02 1.58 5.76
N GLU A 47 5.51 1.52 4.54
CA GLU A 47 5.53 2.66 3.64
C GLU A 47 4.70 3.82 4.22
N ALA A 48 5.02 5.04 3.81
CA ALA A 48 4.30 6.23 4.25
C ALA A 48 2.82 6.17 3.84
N THR A 49 2.54 5.64 2.65
CA THR A 49 1.18 5.60 2.09
C THR A 49 0.55 4.23 2.32
N VAL A 50 -0.63 4.22 2.93
CA VAL A 50 -1.47 3.03 3.01
C VAL A 50 -2.19 2.89 1.68
N ALA A 51 -1.74 1.98 0.83
CA ALA A 51 -2.53 1.55 -0.33
C ALA A 51 -3.83 0.93 0.20
N SER A 52 -4.98 1.49 -0.19
CA SER A 52 -6.26 0.86 0.13
C SER A 52 -6.49 -0.28 -0.85
N GLU A 53 -5.96 -1.44 -0.50
CA GLU A 53 -6.21 -2.70 -1.23
C GLU A 53 -7.56 -3.32 -0.85
N ARG A 54 -8.23 -2.77 0.16
CA ARG A 54 -9.56 -3.18 0.62
C ARG A 54 -10.61 -2.19 0.11
N GLU A 55 -11.86 -2.63 -0.04
CA GLU A 55 -13.00 -1.78 -0.41
C GLU A 55 -13.39 -0.77 0.70
N MET A 56 -12.43 -0.07 1.27
CA MET A 56 -12.61 0.94 2.33
C MET A 56 -11.68 2.12 2.11
N SER A 57 -11.95 3.23 2.79
CA SER A 57 -11.05 4.39 2.70
C SER A 57 -9.77 4.14 3.51
N PRO A 58 -8.64 4.79 3.16
CA PRO A 58 -7.41 4.70 3.94
C PRO A 58 -7.60 5.07 5.42
N VAL A 59 -8.43 6.08 5.73
CA VAL A 59 -8.74 6.48 7.10
C VAL A 59 -9.43 5.35 7.87
N VAL A 60 -10.47 4.75 7.28
CA VAL A 60 -11.23 3.65 7.92
C VAL A 60 -10.30 2.47 8.18
N PHE A 61 -9.46 2.12 7.20
CA PHE A 61 -8.49 1.04 7.35
C PHE A 61 -7.48 1.30 8.47
N ILE A 62 -6.90 2.50 8.53
CA ILE A 62 -5.96 2.87 9.58
C ILE A 62 -6.64 2.79 10.95
N VAL A 63 -7.87 3.30 11.09
CA VAL A 63 -8.62 3.20 12.35
C VAL A 63 -8.85 1.75 12.77
N ILE A 64 -9.29 0.87 11.86
CA ILE A 64 -9.47 -0.57 12.17
C ILE A 64 -8.14 -1.17 12.66
N ARG A 65 -7.03 -0.81 12.01
CA ARG A 65 -5.69 -1.27 12.41
C ARG A 65 -5.29 -0.74 13.79
N VAL A 66 -5.52 0.54 14.10
CA VAL A 66 -5.30 1.13 15.43
C VAL A 66 -6.09 0.35 16.49
N LEU A 67 -7.40 0.15 16.28
CA LEU A 67 -8.25 -0.58 17.22
C LEU A 67 -7.76 -2.01 17.45
N THR A 68 -7.36 -2.69 16.37
CA THR A 68 -6.79 -4.04 16.44
C THR A 68 -5.49 -4.06 17.25
N HIS A 69 -4.57 -3.14 16.99
CA HIS A 69 -3.31 -3.08 17.73
C HIS A 69 -3.50 -2.66 19.20
N LEU A 70 -4.46 -1.78 19.51
CA LEU A 70 -4.80 -1.43 20.89
C LEU A 70 -5.34 -2.65 21.66
N ALA A 71 -6.21 -3.44 21.03
CA ALA A 71 -6.72 -4.68 21.63
C ALA A 71 -5.59 -5.72 21.81
N MET A 72 -4.72 -5.87 20.81
CA MET A 72 -3.54 -6.74 20.92
C MET A 72 -2.58 -6.26 22.01
N LEU A 73 -2.36 -4.95 22.17
CA LEU A 73 -1.49 -4.38 23.21
C LEU A 73 -2.07 -4.67 24.60
N LEU A 74 -3.38 -4.50 24.77
CA LEU A 74 -4.08 -4.89 25.99
C LEU A 74 -3.93 -6.38 26.28
N GLY A 75 -3.99 -7.25 25.27
CA GLY A 75 -3.71 -8.68 25.41
C GLY A 75 -2.26 -8.95 25.80
N ALA A 76 -1.31 -8.31 25.12
CA ALA A 76 0.12 -8.48 25.33
C ALA A 76 0.59 -8.06 26.73
N THR A 77 -0.04 -7.04 27.33
CA THR A 77 0.28 -6.63 28.70
C THR A 77 -0.20 -7.62 29.76
N LYS A 78 -1.14 -8.51 29.42
CA LYS A 78 -1.68 -9.55 30.32
C LYS A 78 -1.05 -10.93 30.07
N ASP A 79 -0.95 -11.33 28.81
CA ASP A 79 -0.36 -12.59 28.38
C ASP A 79 0.50 -12.40 27.11
N PRO A 80 1.77 -12.00 27.29
CA PRO A 80 2.70 -11.83 26.18
C PRO A 80 2.95 -13.12 25.38
N GLN A 81 2.85 -14.30 26.01
CA GLN A 81 3.20 -15.57 25.35
C GLN A 81 2.16 -15.97 24.32
N SER A 82 0.86 -15.83 24.63
CA SER A 82 -0.20 -16.06 23.64
C SER A 82 -0.09 -15.10 22.46
N LEU A 83 0.26 -13.83 22.70
CA LEU A 83 0.45 -12.86 21.62
C LEU A 83 1.66 -13.16 20.73
N ARG A 84 2.75 -13.73 21.28
CA ARG A 84 3.88 -14.22 20.46
C ARG A 84 3.47 -15.29 19.46
N GLY A 85 2.47 -16.12 19.79
CA GLY A 85 1.91 -17.12 18.86
C GLY A 85 1.08 -16.51 17.73
N ILE A 86 0.56 -15.30 17.93
CA ILE A 86 -0.25 -14.57 16.94
C ILE A 86 0.63 -13.73 16.00
N ILE A 87 1.70 -13.13 16.51
CA ILE A 87 2.59 -12.23 15.75
C ILE A 87 3.59 -13.02 14.91
N LYS A 88 3.68 -12.68 13.63
CA LYS A 88 4.54 -13.29 12.63
C LYS A 88 5.32 -12.20 11.87
N PRO A 89 6.66 -12.29 11.79
CA PRO A 89 7.52 -13.25 12.50
C PRO A 89 7.48 -13.04 14.03
N PRO A 90 7.76 -14.07 14.85
CA PRO A 90 7.78 -13.95 16.30
C PRO A 90 8.72 -12.85 16.79
N VAL A 91 8.30 -12.10 17.80
CA VAL A 91 9.05 -10.98 18.37
C VAL A 91 9.39 -11.23 19.84
N GLN A 92 10.54 -10.72 20.27
CA GLN A 92 10.99 -10.84 21.66
C GLN A 92 10.11 -10.01 22.61
N ASP A 93 9.76 -8.79 22.22
CA ASP A 93 8.90 -7.90 23.01
C ASP A 93 7.62 -7.54 22.24
N PRO A 94 6.52 -8.29 22.43
CA PRO A 94 5.23 -7.97 21.80
C PRO A 94 4.69 -6.60 22.21
N VAL A 95 4.95 -6.13 23.44
CA VAL A 95 4.41 -4.86 23.95
C VAL A 95 5.07 -3.70 23.22
N GLY A 96 6.40 -3.63 23.25
CA GLY A 96 7.15 -2.59 22.52
C GLY A 96 6.91 -2.65 21.01
N PHE A 97 6.81 -3.86 20.44
CA PHE A 97 6.48 -4.04 19.02
C PHE A 97 5.11 -3.44 18.66
N LEU A 98 4.08 -3.70 19.46
CA LEU A 98 2.73 -3.18 19.20
C LEU A 98 2.64 -1.67 19.45
N GLN A 99 3.35 -1.14 20.45
CA GLN A 99 3.45 0.31 20.67
C GLN A 99 4.01 1.03 19.45
N LEU A 100 5.09 0.53 18.86
CA LEU A 100 5.68 1.10 17.64
C LEU A 100 4.73 1.04 16.44
N HIS A 101 3.89 -0.01 16.34
CA HIS A 101 2.86 -0.07 15.30
C HIS A 101 1.75 0.95 15.53
N ILE A 102 1.32 1.15 16.78
CA ILE A 102 0.31 2.15 17.15
C ILE A 102 0.84 3.56 16.87
N GLU A 103 2.08 3.87 17.25
CA GLU A 103 2.72 5.15 16.93
C GLU A 103 2.72 5.39 15.42
N LYS A 104 3.09 4.37 14.64
CA LYS A 104 3.09 4.47 13.17
C LYS A 104 1.68 4.64 12.60
N ASP A 105 0.68 3.97 13.16
CA ASP A 105 -0.71 4.12 12.75
C ASP A 105 -1.25 5.52 13.04
N LEU A 106 -0.94 6.07 14.21
CA LEU A 106 -1.32 7.42 14.61
C LEU A 106 -0.67 8.47 13.71
N GLU A 107 0.63 8.31 13.38
CA GLU A 107 1.32 9.16 12.42
C GLU A 107 0.61 9.17 11.05
N GLN A 108 0.28 7.99 10.53
CA GLN A 108 -0.44 7.83 9.26
C GLN A 108 -1.86 8.42 9.33
N LEU A 109 -2.55 8.23 10.45
CA LEU A 109 -3.88 8.77 10.66
C LEU A 109 -3.86 10.30 10.68
N THR A 110 -2.90 10.91 11.38
CA THR A 110 -2.69 12.37 11.41
C THR A 110 -2.46 12.93 10.02
N GLN A 111 -1.58 12.29 9.23
CA GLN A 111 -1.28 12.71 7.86
C GLN A 111 -2.50 12.58 6.94
N THR A 112 -3.25 11.49 7.07
CA THR A 112 -4.41 11.20 6.21
C THR A 112 -5.61 12.10 6.53
N LEU A 113 -5.87 12.34 7.81
CA LEU A 113 -6.93 13.26 8.25
C LEU A 113 -6.58 14.73 8.02
N GLY A 114 -5.31 15.08 7.89
CA GLY A 114 -4.83 16.46 7.82
C GLY A 114 -5.12 17.22 9.13
N LYS A 115 -4.94 16.55 10.27
CA LYS A 115 -5.28 17.02 11.61
C LYS A 115 -4.06 17.22 12.49
N SER A 116 -4.18 17.93 13.61
CA SER A 116 -3.13 17.94 14.62
C SER A 116 -3.02 16.57 15.31
N ALA A 117 -1.93 16.35 16.07
CA ALA A 117 -1.78 15.16 16.90
C ALA A 117 -2.95 15.02 17.88
N ASP A 118 -3.26 16.09 18.64
CA ASP A 118 -4.35 16.09 19.62
C ASP A 118 -5.71 15.84 18.97
N GLU A 119 -6.00 16.48 17.83
CA GLU A 119 -7.23 16.23 17.09
C GLU A 119 -7.33 14.77 16.64
N THR A 120 -6.21 14.19 16.20
CA THR A 120 -6.16 12.78 15.78
C THR A 120 -6.43 11.85 16.95
N ILE A 121 -5.85 12.12 18.12
CA ILE A 121 -6.11 11.38 19.35
C ILE A 121 -7.58 11.51 19.75
N ASN A 122 -8.15 12.72 19.67
CA ASN A 122 -9.58 12.95 19.91
C ASN A 122 -10.46 12.13 18.96
N VAL A 123 -10.09 12.00 17.68
CA VAL A 123 -10.80 11.12 16.73
C VAL A 123 -10.79 9.66 17.19
N VAL A 124 -9.63 9.15 17.60
CA VAL A 124 -9.53 7.76 18.11
C VAL A 124 -10.41 7.59 19.36
N HIS A 125 -10.37 8.55 20.30
CA HIS A 125 -11.22 8.51 21.49
C HIS A 125 -12.72 8.59 21.17
N LEU A 126 -13.13 9.42 20.20
CA LEU A 126 -14.53 9.48 19.76
C LEU A 126 -15.02 8.12 19.26
N ILE A 127 -14.21 7.46 18.45
CA ILE A 127 -14.52 6.14 17.88
C ILE A 127 -14.60 5.09 19.00
N LEU A 128 -13.66 5.12 19.95
CA LEU A 128 -13.69 4.24 21.14
C LEU A 128 -14.95 4.49 21.99
N CYS A 129 -15.34 5.75 22.20
CA CYS A 129 -16.59 6.09 22.89
C CYS A 129 -17.82 5.61 22.10
N SER A 130 -17.77 5.65 20.77
CA SER A 130 -18.86 5.17 19.91
C SER A 130 -19.08 3.66 20.04
N LEU A 131 -18.01 2.87 20.23
CA LEU A 131 -18.09 1.44 20.50
C LEU A 131 -18.83 1.11 21.83
N LEU A 132 -18.93 2.06 22.75
CA LEU A 132 -19.61 1.90 24.04
C LEU A 132 -21.08 2.36 24.01
N LYS A 133 -21.53 3.03 22.94
CA LYS A 133 -22.92 3.47 22.81
C LYS A 133 -23.83 2.25 22.65
N GLU A 134 -25.00 2.27 23.31
CA GLU A 134 -25.91 1.12 23.33
C GLU A 134 -26.37 0.69 21.92
N PRO A 135 -26.47 -0.63 21.64
CA PRO A 135 -26.92 -1.16 20.34
C PRO A 135 -28.35 -0.74 19.93
N HIS A 136 -29.14 -0.18 20.84
CA HIS A 136 -30.55 0.16 20.65
C HIS A 136 -30.80 1.30 19.63
N GLN A 137 -29.73 1.93 19.13
CA GLN A 137 -29.81 2.92 18.05
C GLN A 137 -29.64 2.34 16.63
N HIS A 138 -29.49 1.01 16.49
CA HIS A 138 -29.36 0.33 15.18
C HIS A 138 -30.39 -0.80 15.03
N PRO A 139 -31.67 -0.50 14.72
CA PRO A 139 -32.78 -1.43 14.91
C PRO A 139 -32.82 -2.70 14.04
N ASN A 140 -31.85 -2.99 13.16
CA ASN A 140 -32.01 -4.05 12.13
C ASN A 140 -30.72 -4.88 11.81
N GLN A 141 -29.77 -5.05 12.74
CA GLN A 141 -28.46 -5.68 12.40
C GLN A 141 -28.14 -7.06 13.01
N TRP A 142 -29.04 -7.68 13.76
CA TRP A 142 -28.83 -9.08 14.21
C TRP A 142 -29.51 -10.05 13.24
N PRO A 143 -28.82 -11.07 12.69
CA PRO A 143 -27.63 -11.70 13.24
C PRO A 143 -26.30 -11.29 12.59
N VAL A 144 -25.35 -10.95 13.45
CA VAL A 144 -23.94 -10.77 13.13
C VAL A 144 -23.43 -12.02 12.40
N ARG A 145 -23.03 -11.90 11.14
CA ARG A 145 -22.60 -13.04 10.28
C ARG A 145 -21.10 -13.33 10.41
N PHE A 146 -20.54 -13.15 11.61
CA PHE A 146 -19.16 -13.50 11.92
C PHE A 146 -19.08 -14.18 13.28
N ASP A 147 -18.13 -15.10 13.43
CA ASP A 147 -17.86 -15.77 14.69
C ASP A 147 -16.94 -14.93 15.60
N ALA A 148 -17.00 -15.18 16.91
CA ALA A 148 -16.21 -14.42 17.88
C ALA A 148 -14.68 -14.62 17.73
N ALA A 149 -14.24 -15.71 17.09
CA ALA A 149 -12.82 -15.98 16.87
C ALA A 149 -12.30 -15.45 15.53
N LEU A 150 -13.16 -14.87 14.68
CA LEU A 150 -12.83 -14.43 13.31
C LEU A 150 -12.10 -15.55 12.53
N SER A 151 -12.66 -16.76 12.57
CA SER A 151 -12.00 -18.00 12.14
C SER A 151 -11.77 -18.08 10.63
N THR A 152 -12.52 -17.32 9.84
CA THR A 152 -12.43 -17.29 8.37
C THR A 152 -12.20 -15.88 7.86
N LYS A 153 -11.70 -15.79 6.62
CA LYS A 153 -11.54 -14.53 5.90
C LYS A 153 -12.87 -13.81 5.73
N GLU A 154 -13.94 -14.54 5.47
CA GLU A 154 -15.30 -14.02 5.30
C GLU A 154 -15.79 -13.38 6.60
N HIS A 155 -15.61 -14.06 7.74
CA HIS A 155 -15.97 -13.54 9.05
C HIS A 155 -15.17 -12.28 9.40
N ARG A 156 -13.85 -12.27 9.13
CA ARG A 156 -13.01 -11.08 9.30
C ARG A 156 -13.49 -9.92 8.43
N ASN A 157 -13.74 -10.17 7.14
CA ASN A 157 -14.18 -9.12 6.21
C ASN A 157 -15.55 -8.55 6.63
N GLU A 158 -16.46 -9.40 7.11
CA GLU A 158 -17.77 -8.97 7.58
C GLU A 158 -17.67 -8.15 8.87
N TRP A 159 -16.80 -8.55 9.81
CA TRP A 159 -16.47 -7.73 10.99
C TRP A 159 -15.94 -6.35 10.59
N GLU A 160 -14.97 -6.29 9.67
CA GLU A 160 -14.41 -5.03 9.17
C GLU A 160 -15.49 -4.14 8.54
N ARG A 161 -16.38 -4.72 7.72
CA ARG A 161 -17.48 -4.02 7.05
C ARG A 161 -18.48 -3.46 8.06
N ILE A 162 -18.87 -4.24 9.06
CA ILE A 162 -19.81 -3.80 10.10
C ILE A 162 -19.19 -2.66 10.90
N VAL A 163 -17.99 -2.86 11.48
CA VAL A 163 -17.31 -1.83 12.28
C VAL A 163 -17.09 -0.55 11.48
N ALA A 164 -16.68 -0.67 10.20
CA ALA A 164 -16.52 0.48 9.32
C ALA A 164 -17.83 1.26 9.14
N SER A 165 -18.91 0.58 8.77
CA SER A 165 -20.18 1.23 8.41
C SER A 165 -20.99 1.75 9.59
N THR A 166 -20.88 1.12 10.76
CA THR A 166 -21.73 1.44 11.92
C THR A 166 -21.04 2.30 12.96
N VAL A 167 -19.72 2.19 13.09
CA VAL A 167 -18.94 2.88 14.13
C VAL A 167 -18.06 3.96 13.51
N ILE A 168 -17.23 3.60 12.54
CA ILE A 168 -16.15 4.49 12.08
C ILE A 168 -16.70 5.59 11.15
N ILE A 169 -17.35 5.21 10.06
CA ILE A 169 -17.84 6.16 9.04
C ILE A 169 -18.77 7.23 9.63
N PRO A 170 -19.72 6.91 10.53
CA PRO A 170 -20.57 7.92 11.15
C PRO A 170 -19.82 8.99 11.94
N GLU A 171 -18.78 8.61 12.69
CA GLU A 171 -17.96 9.56 13.48
C GLU A 171 -17.01 10.39 12.60
N LEU A 172 -16.68 9.91 11.41
CA LEU A 172 -15.91 10.67 10.41
C LEU A 172 -16.77 11.68 9.64
N LYS A 173 -18.10 11.52 9.66
CA LYS A 173 -19.02 12.48 9.04
C LYS A 173 -19.08 13.75 9.88
N ASP A 174 -18.98 14.91 9.23
CA ASP A 174 -18.96 16.23 9.89
C ASP A 174 -17.86 16.38 10.96
N LEU A 175 -16.74 15.65 10.80
CA LEU A 175 -15.67 15.56 11.79
C LEU A 175 -15.12 16.93 12.24
N ASP A 176 -15.00 17.90 11.34
CA ASP A 176 -14.54 19.26 11.68
C ASP A 176 -15.47 19.94 12.70
N LYS A 177 -16.79 19.75 12.57
CA LYS A 177 -17.79 20.30 13.49
C LYS A 177 -17.72 19.60 14.84
N ILE A 178 -17.56 18.29 14.86
CA ILE A 178 -17.42 17.49 16.08
C ILE A 178 -16.17 17.91 16.84
N LEU A 179 -15.02 17.99 16.17
CA LEU A 179 -13.75 18.41 16.77
C LEU A 179 -13.80 19.85 17.30
N THR A 180 -14.47 20.76 16.59
CA THR A 180 -14.66 22.14 17.08
C THR A 180 -15.43 22.15 18.41
N LYS A 181 -16.48 21.34 18.53
CA LYS A 181 -17.25 21.21 19.78
C LYS A 181 -16.41 20.60 20.90
N LEU A 182 -15.63 19.55 20.61
CA LEU A 182 -14.79 18.89 21.60
C LEU A 182 -13.65 19.78 22.09
N ASN A 183 -12.96 20.48 21.18
CA ASN A 183 -11.90 21.41 21.54
C ASN A 183 -12.43 22.51 22.46
N ARG A 184 -13.67 22.97 22.24
CA ARG A 184 -14.35 23.91 23.16
C ARG A 184 -14.62 23.28 24.53
N GLN A 185 -15.07 22.03 24.59
CA GLN A 185 -15.28 21.35 25.87
C GLN A 185 -13.97 21.13 26.64
N ILE A 186 -12.90 20.77 25.93
CA ILE A 186 -11.56 20.58 26.52
C ILE A 186 -11.00 21.92 27.02
N SER A 187 -11.19 23.01 26.27
CA SER A 187 -10.71 24.33 26.68
C SER A 187 -11.50 24.94 27.84
N GLU A 188 -12.77 24.55 28.01
CA GLU A 188 -13.64 24.95 29.13
C GLU A 188 -13.43 24.08 30.38
N ASP A 189 -12.69 22.96 30.32
CA ASP A 189 -12.40 22.10 31.48
C ASP A 189 -11.57 22.87 32.51
N GLU A 190 -12.08 23.01 33.74
CA GLU A 190 -11.47 23.79 34.82
C GLU A 190 -10.01 23.39 35.14
N ARG A 191 -9.67 22.11 34.91
CA ARG A 191 -8.32 21.58 35.14
C ARG A 191 -7.32 22.02 34.08
N ILE A 192 -7.80 22.34 32.88
CA ILE A 192 -6.99 22.68 31.70
C ILE A 192 -7.04 24.19 31.43
N CYS A 193 -8.19 24.82 31.64
CA CYS A 193 -8.46 26.20 31.27
C CYS A 193 -7.58 27.20 32.03
N SER A 194 -7.04 26.84 33.19
CA SER A 194 -6.10 27.67 33.96
C SER A 194 -4.68 27.70 33.34
N ASN A 195 -4.34 26.73 32.49
CA ASN A 195 -3.03 26.66 31.85
C ASN A 195 -2.90 27.74 30.75
N PRO A 196 -1.91 28.65 30.84
CA PRO A 196 -1.73 29.71 29.86
C PRO A 196 -1.44 29.18 28.45
N VAL A 197 -0.80 28.02 28.30
CA VAL A 197 -0.56 27.38 27.00
C VAL A 197 -1.89 26.94 26.37
N ALA A 198 -2.77 26.33 27.14
CA ALA A 198 -4.08 25.90 26.66
C ALA A 198 -4.95 27.11 26.21
N LYS A 199 -4.88 28.22 26.95
CA LYS A 199 -5.57 29.47 26.56
C LYS A 199 -5.06 30.08 25.25
N ILE A 200 -3.76 29.94 24.95
CA ILE A 200 -3.17 30.42 23.68
C ILE A 200 -3.55 29.50 22.53
N VAL A 201 -3.52 28.18 22.75
CA VAL A 201 -3.72 27.18 21.70
C VAL A 201 -5.20 27.01 21.33
N TYR A 202 -6.10 26.98 22.33
CA TYR A 202 -7.53 26.71 22.13
C TYR A 202 -8.43 27.94 22.32
N GLY A 203 -7.89 29.06 22.82
CA GLY A 203 -8.64 30.28 23.14
C GLY A 203 -8.09 31.53 22.45
N ASP A 204 -8.53 32.70 22.90
CA ASP A 204 -8.01 33.99 22.43
C ASP A 204 -7.00 34.56 23.43
N PRO A 205 -5.70 34.69 23.07
CA PRO A 205 -4.67 35.18 23.98
C PRO A 205 -4.90 36.63 24.43
N VAL A 206 -5.65 37.44 23.69
CA VAL A 206 -5.96 38.84 24.05
C VAL A 206 -6.76 38.93 25.35
N THR A 207 -7.48 37.85 25.72
CA THR A 207 -8.31 37.79 26.94
C THR A 207 -7.49 37.84 28.23
N PHE A 208 -6.18 37.51 28.18
CA PHE A 208 -5.34 37.48 29.39
C PHE A 208 -3.94 38.09 29.21
N LEU A 209 -3.45 38.25 27.99
CA LEU A 209 -2.19 38.94 27.70
C LEU A 209 -2.45 40.41 27.38
N SER A 210 -2.40 41.25 28.43
CA SER A 210 -2.69 42.69 28.34
C SER A 210 -1.73 43.49 27.46
N GLN A 211 -0.55 42.94 27.17
CA GLN A 211 0.49 43.56 26.33
C GLN A 211 0.20 43.44 24.82
N LEU A 212 -0.76 42.60 24.44
CA LEU A 212 -1.13 42.43 23.03
C LEU A 212 -1.98 43.60 22.54
N PRO A 213 -1.83 44.03 21.26
CA PRO A 213 -2.68 45.05 20.68
C PRO A 213 -4.16 44.67 20.76
N LYS A 214 -4.97 45.50 21.43
CA LYS A 214 -6.43 45.37 21.46
C LYS A 214 -6.99 46.05 20.20
N ASP A 215 -7.96 45.42 19.55
CA ASP A 215 -8.68 45.96 18.37
C ASP A 215 -7.84 46.16 17.09
N SER A 216 -6.77 45.39 16.91
CA SER A 216 -6.06 45.33 15.63
C SER A 216 -6.74 44.37 14.66
N THR A 217 -7.03 44.83 13.44
CA THR A 217 -7.51 43.97 12.35
C THR A 217 -6.47 42.95 11.90
N MET A 218 -5.18 43.26 12.06
CA MET A 218 -4.05 42.42 11.64
C MET A 218 -3.50 41.53 12.77
N HIS A 219 -3.49 42.02 14.01
CA HIS A 219 -3.00 41.28 15.18
C HIS A 219 -4.14 40.62 15.97
N CYS A 220 -4.99 39.85 15.28
CA CYS A 220 -6.05 39.06 15.91
C CYS A 220 -5.71 37.57 15.92
N SER A 221 -6.26 36.82 16.89
CA SER A 221 -6.00 35.38 17.05
C SER A 221 -6.29 34.57 15.77
N ARG A 222 -7.26 35.01 14.96
CA ARG A 222 -7.61 34.33 13.71
C ARG A 222 -6.49 34.39 12.66
N MET A 223 -5.74 35.49 12.60
CA MET A 223 -4.62 35.65 11.65
C MET A 223 -3.41 34.80 12.03
N TRP A 224 -3.19 34.59 13.33
CA TRP A 224 -2.07 33.84 13.88
C TRP A 224 -2.40 32.38 14.20
N SER A 225 -3.56 31.90 13.76
CA SER A 225 -3.97 30.51 13.93
C SER A 225 -3.16 29.55 13.04
N CYS A 226 -2.81 28.39 13.58
CA CYS A 226 -2.15 27.34 12.81
C CYS A 226 -3.11 26.81 11.74
N ARG A 227 -2.66 26.82 10.47
CA ARG A 227 -3.43 26.26 9.35
C ARG A 227 -3.00 24.82 9.08
N LYS A 228 -3.96 24.01 8.63
CA LYS A 228 -3.71 22.66 8.15
C LYS A 228 -2.79 22.73 6.92
N ARG A 229 -1.73 21.92 6.90
CA ARG A 229 -0.92 21.72 5.70
C ARG A 229 -1.67 20.81 4.74
N ILE A 230 -1.83 21.24 3.49
CA ILE A 230 -2.48 20.41 2.46
C ILE A 230 -1.49 19.33 2.02
N SER A 231 -1.87 18.06 2.18
CA SER A 231 -1.13 16.88 1.73
C SER A 231 -1.92 16.11 0.65
N VAL A 232 -1.24 15.21 -0.07
CA VAL A 232 -1.87 14.36 -1.08
C VAL A 232 -2.85 13.38 -0.40
N GLU A 233 -2.47 12.88 0.77
CA GLU A 233 -3.27 11.98 1.61
C GLU A 233 -4.56 12.67 2.06
N TYR A 234 -4.46 13.93 2.51
CA TYR A 234 -5.62 14.73 2.89
C TYR A 234 -6.53 15.02 1.70
N LEU A 235 -5.98 15.33 0.52
CA LEU A 235 -6.77 15.48 -0.70
C LEU A 235 -7.49 14.18 -1.05
N GLY A 236 -6.81 13.02 -0.94
CA GLY A 236 -7.41 11.70 -1.08
C GLY A 236 -8.59 11.48 -0.14
N HIS A 237 -8.44 11.86 1.13
CA HIS A 237 -9.53 11.80 2.11
C HIS A 237 -10.70 12.72 1.75
N VAL A 238 -10.44 13.97 1.35
CA VAL A 238 -11.49 14.92 0.95
C VAL A 238 -12.26 14.43 -0.28
N VAL A 239 -11.55 13.91 -1.29
CA VAL A 239 -12.18 13.35 -2.49
C VAL A 239 -13.05 12.15 -2.12
N GLN A 240 -12.61 11.30 -1.20
CA GLN A 240 -13.40 10.16 -0.72
C GLN A 240 -14.67 10.58 0.04
N GLN A 241 -14.60 11.64 0.85
CA GLN A 241 -15.74 12.16 1.62
C GLN A 241 -16.81 12.82 0.74
N LYS A 242 -16.44 13.23 -0.48
CA LYS A 242 -17.33 13.90 -1.45
C LYS A 242 -17.69 12.99 -2.62
N ASP A 243 -17.89 11.71 -2.36
CA ASP A 243 -18.30 10.72 -3.38
C ASP A 243 -17.41 10.74 -4.64
N GLY A 244 -16.09 10.87 -4.45
CA GLY A 244 -15.13 11.08 -5.53
C GLY A 244 -15.09 9.98 -6.59
N LYS A 245 -15.57 8.76 -6.27
CA LYS A 245 -15.74 7.68 -7.24
C LYS A 245 -16.71 8.07 -8.35
N ASP A 246 -17.76 8.81 -8.01
CA ASP A 246 -18.83 9.19 -8.95
C ASP A 246 -18.61 10.60 -9.50
N ILE A 247 -18.08 11.53 -8.68
CA ILE A 247 -17.90 12.93 -9.09
C ILE A 247 -16.58 13.16 -9.84
N VAL A 248 -15.46 12.58 -9.38
CA VAL A 248 -14.11 12.80 -9.95
C VAL A 248 -13.34 11.47 -10.09
N PRO A 249 -13.84 10.50 -10.87
CA PRO A 249 -13.35 9.11 -10.90
C PRO A 249 -11.85 9.01 -11.24
N ILE A 250 -11.36 9.84 -12.16
CA ILE A 250 -9.94 9.84 -12.56
C ILE A 250 -9.05 10.32 -11.41
N LEU A 251 -9.40 11.43 -10.76
CA LEU A 251 -8.65 11.94 -9.61
C LEU A 251 -8.69 10.96 -8.44
N TRP A 252 -9.87 10.39 -8.17
CA TRP A 252 -10.03 9.35 -7.14
C TRP A 252 -9.12 8.15 -7.42
N LYS A 253 -9.11 7.63 -8.65
CA LYS A 253 -8.26 6.49 -9.01
C LYS A 253 -6.77 6.84 -8.99
N PHE A 254 -6.40 8.05 -9.42
CA PHE A 254 -5.03 8.55 -9.34
C PHE A 254 -4.55 8.60 -7.89
N LEU A 255 -5.34 9.18 -6.98
CA LEU A 255 -4.97 9.31 -5.56
C LEU A 255 -4.84 7.95 -4.85
N GLN A 256 -5.60 6.94 -5.29
CA GLN A 256 -5.43 5.57 -4.79
C GLN A 256 -4.10 4.92 -5.18
N LYS A 257 -3.56 5.29 -6.34
CA LYS A 257 -2.37 4.67 -6.94
C LYS A 257 -1.17 5.60 -6.98
N GLU A 258 -1.26 6.78 -6.39
CA GLU A 258 -0.26 7.85 -6.51
C GLU A 258 1.15 7.39 -6.12
N ALA A 259 1.28 6.68 -4.99
CA ALA A 259 2.57 6.21 -4.50
C ALA A 259 3.23 5.21 -5.47
N GLU A 260 2.44 4.33 -6.08
CA GLU A 260 2.89 3.36 -7.09
C GLU A 260 3.19 4.05 -8.43
N LEU A 261 2.31 4.96 -8.88
CA LEU A 261 2.47 5.73 -10.12
C LEU A 261 3.73 6.60 -10.09
N ARG A 262 4.10 7.13 -8.92
CA ARG A 262 5.35 7.89 -8.74
C ARG A 262 6.59 7.05 -9.08
N LEU A 263 6.52 5.72 -9.00
CA LEU A 263 7.64 4.82 -9.30
C LEU A 263 7.79 4.54 -10.79
N VAL A 264 6.75 4.79 -11.60
CA VAL A 264 6.79 4.60 -13.07
C VAL A 264 7.88 5.45 -13.72
N LYS A 265 8.23 6.60 -13.12
CA LYS A 265 9.33 7.45 -13.60
C LYS A 265 10.68 6.75 -13.67
N PHE A 266 10.88 5.67 -12.90
CA PHE A 266 12.12 4.89 -12.88
C PHE A 266 12.14 3.76 -13.90
N LEU A 267 11.03 3.53 -14.61
CA LEU A 267 10.91 2.43 -15.58
C LEU A 267 12.01 2.47 -16.66
N PRO A 268 12.39 3.63 -17.24
CA PRO A 268 13.47 3.68 -18.22
C PRO A 268 14.82 3.16 -17.67
N GLU A 269 15.19 3.55 -16.44
CA GLU A 269 16.42 3.09 -15.80
C GLU A 269 16.39 1.59 -15.46
N LEU A 270 15.24 1.07 -15.06
CA LEU A 270 15.05 -0.36 -14.79
C LEU A 270 15.18 -1.19 -16.07
N LEU A 271 14.55 -0.75 -17.17
CA LEU A 271 14.64 -1.41 -18.47
C LEU A 271 16.07 -1.34 -19.04
N ALA A 272 16.77 -0.21 -18.84
CA ALA A 272 18.17 -0.09 -19.23
C ALA A 272 19.08 -1.05 -18.44
N LEU A 273 18.85 -1.16 -17.12
CA LEU A 273 19.56 -2.12 -16.27
C LEU A 273 19.33 -3.56 -16.75
N GLN A 274 18.06 -3.93 -17.00
CA GLN A 274 17.69 -5.26 -17.49
C GLN A 274 18.35 -5.55 -18.83
N ARG A 275 18.28 -4.62 -19.79
CA ARG A 275 18.88 -4.77 -21.11
C ARG A 275 20.40 -4.98 -21.03
N ASP A 276 21.08 -4.23 -20.16
CA ASP A 276 22.53 -4.34 -20.03
C ASP A 276 22.95 -5.62 -19.29
N LEU A 277 22.14 -6.09 -18.33
CA LEU A 277 22.32 -7.40 -17.72
C LEU A 277 22.12 -8.53 -18.73
N VAL A 278 21.04 -8.50 -19.52
CA VAL A 278 20.78 -9.50 -20.56
C VAL A 278 21.95 -9.55 -21.55
N LYS A 279 22.38 -8.41 -22.09
CA LYS A 279 23.54 -8.35 -23.00
C LYS A 279 24.80 -8.95 -22.41
N ARG A 280 25.06 -8.70 -21.13
CA ARG A 280 26.29 -9.14 -20.46
C ARG A 280 26.30 -10.64 -20.16
N PHE A 281 25.14 -11.21 -19.83
CA PHE A 281 25.02 -12.59 -19.36
C PHE A 281 24.38 -13.56 -20.38
N GLN A 282 24.04 -13.10 -21.59
CA GLN A 282 23.37 -13.91 -22.63
C GLN A 282 24.11 -15.23 -22.97
N ASN A 283 25.42 -15.29 -22.76
CA ASN A 283 26.27 -16.44 -23.13
C ASN A 283 27.18 -16.92 -21.99
N ILE A 284 26.86 -16.61 -20.73
CA ILE A 284 27.70 -16.98 -19.58
C ILE A 284 27.04 -18.14 -18.82
N THR A 285 27.72 -19.29 -18.75
CA THR A 285 27.24 -20.48 -18.02
C THR A 285 27.62 -20.49 -16.54
N ASP A 286 28.60 -19.67 -16.14
CA ASP A 286 29.10 -19.62 -14.76
C ASP A 286 29.26 -18.18 -14.28
N VAL A 287 28.54 -17.82 -13.22
CA VAL A 287 28.51 -16.45 -12.68
C VAL A 287 29.42 -16.39 -11.46
N GLU A 288 30.64 -15.90 -11.62
CA GLU A 288 31.62 -15.75 -10.53
C GLU A 288 31.26 -14.70 -9.45
N HIS A 289 30.09 -14.05 -9.56
CA HIS A 289 29.71 -12.95 -8.70
C HIS A 289 28.89 -13.45 -7.51
N ARG A 290 29.46 -13.35 -6.30
CA ARG A 290 28.78 -13.77 -5.06
C ARG A 290 27.68 -12.80 -4.64
N THR A 291 27.87 -11.48 -4.82
CA THR A 291 26.88 -10.46 -4.44
C THR A 291 26.73 -9.36 -5.49
N ILE A 292 25.63 -8.60 -5.40
CA ILE A 292 25.38 -7.41 -6.24
C ILE A 292 26.52 -6.40 -6.10
N ARG A 293 27.03 -6.20 -4.88
CA ARG A 293 28.17 -5.31 -4.61
C ARG A 293 29.43 -5.76 -5.36
N ASP A 294 29.75 -7.05 -5.31
CA ASP A 294 30.96 -7.59 -5.96
C ASP A 294 30.91 -7.43 -7.48
N PHE A 295 29.71 -7.55 -8.04
CA PHE A 295 29.48 -7.31 -9.46
C PHE A 295 29.73 -5.85 -9.85
N VAL A 296 29.20 -4.90 -9.08
CA VAL A 296 29.41 -3.47 -9.35
C VAL A 296 30.87 -3.06 -9.11
N SER A 297 31.57 -3.64 -8.14
CA SER A 297 32.98 -3.31 -7.88
C SER A 297 33.94 -3.80 -8.97
N LYS A 298 33.54 -4.77 -9.79
CA LYS A 298 34.40 -5.32 -10.86
C LYS A 298 34.47 -4.44 -12.11
N PHE A 299 33.73 -3.33 -12.20
CA PHE A 299 33.87 -2.39 -13.31
C PHE A 299 35.11 -1.49 -13.14
N HIS A 300 35.98 -1.47 -14.16
CA HIS A 300 37.24 -0.74 -14.15
C HIS A 300 37.10 0.77 -14.39
N SER A 301 36.08 1.21 -15.13
CA SER A 301 35.77 2.63 -15.31
C SER A 301 34.91 3.12 -14.15
N ASP A 302 35.29 4.25 -13.57
CA ASP A 302 34.57 4.91 -12.48
C ASP A 302 33.19 5.38 -12.94
N GLU A 303 33.07 5.86 -14.18
CA GLU A 303 31.81 6.28 -14.80
C GLU A 303 30.85 5.10 -14.93
N MET A 304 31.35 3.97 -15.44
CA MET A 304 30.55 2.75 -15.56
C MET A 304 30.15 2.21 -14.19
N ARG A 305 31.07 2.19 -13.22
CA ARG A 305 30.78 1.78 -11.85
C ARG A 305 29.67 2.64 -11.23
N ASN A 306 29.75 3.96 -11.37
CA ASN A 306 28.74 4.89 -10.86
C ASN A 306 27.38 4.73 -11.55
N LEU A 307 27.36 4.54 -12.86
CA LEU A 307 26.12 4.30 -13.62
C LEU A 307 25.41 3.03 -13.14
N TRP A 308 26.15 1.93 -13.02
CA TRP A 308 25.62 0.65 -12.55
C TRP A 308 25.16 0.72 -11.10
N GLN A 309 25.95 1.37 -10.23
CA GLN A 309 25.58 1.58 -8.83
C GLN A 309 24.26 2.36 -8.72
N THR A 310 24.10 3.42 -9.52
CA THR A 310 22.87 4.23 -9.55
C THR A 310 21.67 3.39 -9.98
N ARG A 311 21.78 2.66 -11.09
CA ARG A 311 20.68 1.83 -11.60
C ARG A 311 20.29 0.69 -10.65
N VAL A 312 21.27 0.01 -10.07
CA VAL A 312 21.05 -1.03 -9.06
C VAL A 312 20.38 -0.44 -7.82
N ASN A 313 20.83 0.71 -7.33
CA ASN A 313 20.21 1.36 -6.19
C ASN A 313 18.77 1.78 -6.48
N THR A 314 18.49 2.27 -7.70
CA THR A 314 17.13 2.56 -8.16
C THR A 314 16.26 1.30 -8.16
N PHE A 315 16.76 0.18 -8.73
CA PHE A 315 16.07 -1.11 -8.70
C PHE A 315 15.77 -1.58 -7.28
N LEU A 316 16.77 -1.60 -6.39
CA LEU A 316 16.59 -2.01 -5.00
C LEU A 316 15.59 -1.12 -4.27
N SER A 317 15.62 0.19 -4.53
CA SER A 317 14.66 1.14 -3.95
C SER A 317 13.24 0.88 -4.44
N VAL A 318 13.03 0.72 -5.75
CA VAL A 318 11.70 0.48 -6.34
C VAL A 318 11.16 -0.89 -5.90
N TRP A 319 11.97 -1.94 -5.94
CA TRP A 319 11.59 -3.28 -5.47
C TRP A 319 11.15 -3.26 -4.02
N ASN A 320 11.95 -2.67 -3.13
CA ASN A 320 11.63 -2.63 -1.71
C ASN A 320 10.34 -1.87 -1.39
N LYS A 321 9.93 -0.96 -2.29
CA LYS A 321 8.66 -0.25 -2.19
C LYS A 321 7.48 -1.09 -2.70
N LEU A 322 7.65 -1.74 -3.85
CA LEU A 322 6.56 -2.48 -4.50
C LEU A 322 6.37 -3.92 -3.99
N ARG A 323 7.39 -4.56 -3.40
CA ARG A 323 7.38 -6.01 -3.10
C ARG A 323 6.10 -6.48 -2.37
N ARG A 324 5.62 -5.71 -1.40
CA ARG A 324 4.42 -6.07 -0.64
C ARG A 324 3.14 -5.99 -1.47
N SER A 325 3.02 -4.95 -2.31
CA SER A 325 1.90 -4.80 -3.26
C SER A 325 1.93 -5.89 -4.33
N LEU A 326 3.13 -6.34 -4.74
CA LEU A 326 3.30 -7.45 -5.69
C LEU A 326 2.90 -8.80 -5.08
N ASP A 327 3.17 -9.04 -3.80
CA ASP A 327 2.78 -10.28 -3.10
C ASP A 327 1.25 -10.40 -2.95
N THR A 328 0.55 -9.28 -2.74
CA THR A 328 -0.91 -9.24 -2.53
C THR A 328 -1.70 -9.17 -3.83
N ASN A 329 -1.22 -8.47 -4.86
CA ASN A 329 -2.00 -8.17 -6.08
C ASN A 329 -1.83 -9.17 -7.24
N GLY A 330 -1.15 -10.31 -7.02
CA GLY A 330 -1.47 -11.62 -7.61
C GLY A 330 -1.34 -11.87 -9.12
N GLU A 331 -1.59 -10.92 -10.02
CA GLU A 331 -1.41 -11.10 -11.47
C GLU A 331 0.08 -11.17 -11.85
N TRP A 332 0.94 -10.62 -10.98
CA TRP A 332 2.38 -10.51 -11.23
C TRP A 332 3.24 -11.51 -10.47
N ALA A 333 2.65 -12.42 -9.69
CA ALA A 333 3.42 -13.39 -8.89
C ALA A 333 4.34 -14.29 -9.73
N VAL A 334 3.98 -14.53 -10.99
CA VAL A 334 4.81 -15.25 -11.99
C VAL A 334 5.98 -14.38 -12.48
N TYR A 335 5.79 -13.07 -12.61
CA TYR A 335 6.88 -12.14 -12.98
C TYR A 335 7.79 -11.80 -11.81
N ALA A 336 7.25 -11.82 -10.58
CA ALA A 336 8.02 -11.73 -9.36
C ALA A 336 9.01 -12.91 -9.26
N LEU A 337 8.67 -14.10 -9.75
CA LEU A 337 9.61 -15.23 -9.90
C LEU A 337 10.76 -14.91 -10.89
N GLY A 338 10.47 -14.25 -12.00
CA GLY A 338 11.48 -13.79 -12.96
C GLY A 338 12.43 -12.71 -12.41
N ILE A 339 11.95 -11.83 -11.52
CA ILE A 339 12.78 -10.80 -10.86
C ILE A 339 13.46 -11.35 -9.59
N THR A 340 12.85 -12.28 -8.86
CA THR A 340 13.45 -12.94 -7.67
C THR A 340 14.50 -13.98 -8.03
N GLY A 341 14.47 -14.52 -9.25
CA GLY A 341 15.61 -15.21 -9.87
C GLY A 341 16.88 -14.35 -9.97
N MET A 342 16.80 -13.04 -9.69
CA MET A 342 17.95 -12.15 -9.58
C MET A 342 18.49 -11.98 -8.14
N ALA A 343 17.76 -12.44 -7.12
CA ALA A 343 18.03 -12.13 -5.71
C ALA A 343 18.22 -13.33 -4.77
N GLY A 344 18.22 -14.57 -5.29
CA GLY A 344 18.69 -15.74 -4.55
C GLY A 344 17.87 -16.09 -3.30
N LEU A 345 16.54 -16.13 -3.39
CA LEU A 345 15.71 -16.80 -2.37
C LEU A 345 15.55 -18.29 -2.68
N GLY A 346 16.68 -18.98 -2.82
CA GLY A 346 16.74 -20.44 -2.82
C GLY A 346 16.89 -20.93 -1.39
N GLY A 347 15.79 -20.97 -0.63
CA GLY A 347 15.77 -21.54 0.72
C GLY A 347 14.67 -20.97 1.60
N HIS A 348 13.57 -21.71 1.73
CA HIS A 348 12.52 -21.67 2.77
C HIS A 348 11.89 -20.35 3.25
N SER A 349 12.26 -19.18 2.73
CA SER A 349 11.60 -17.90 3.03
C SER A 349 10.82 -17.39 1.82
N THR A 350 9.54 -17.08 2.04
CA THR A 350 8.62 -16.53 1.04
C THR A 350 9.19 -15.22 0.42
N PRO A 351 8.99 -14.98 -0.89
CA PRO A 351 9.55 -13.84 -1.64
C PRO A 351 9.28 -12.44 -1.05
N GLY A 352 8.27 -12.32 -0.19
CA GLY A 352 7.78 -11.06 0.34
C GLY A 352 8.48 -10.48 1.58
N ASP A 353 9.20 -11.30 2.35
CA ASP A 353 9.55 -10.90 3.72
C ASP A 353 10.91 -10.15 3.82
N GLY A 354 11.87 -10.44 2.94
CA GLY A 354 13.23 -9.87 2.98
C GLY A 354 13.42 -8.54 2.23
N ARG A 355 13.92 -7.50 2.89
CA ARG A 355 14.35 -6.24 2.24
C ARG A 355 15.64 -6.48 1.45
N LEU A 356 15.64 -6.25 0.14
CA LEU A 356 16.84 -6.41 -0.67
C LEU A 356 17.86 -5.30 -0.38
N ALA A 357 19.13 -5.68 -0.36
CA ALA A 357 20.28 -4.80 -0.14
C ALA A 357 21.47 -5.23 -1.04
N PRO A 358 22.49 -4.37 -1.24
CA PRO A 358 23.62 -4.70 -2.12
C PRO A 358 24.45 -5.92 -1.68
N ARG A 359 24.28 -6.38 -0.43
CA ARG A 359 24.96 -7.57 0.14
C ARG A 359 24.28 -8.90 -0.24
N TYR A 360 23.12 -8.86 -0.87
CA TYR A 360 22.39 -10.08 -1.26
C TYR A 360 23.06 -10.77 -2.46
N PRO A 361 22.87 -12.10 -2.59
CA PRO A 361 23.44 -12.86 -3.69
C PRO A 361 23.00 -12.30 -5.04
N LEU A 362 23.95 -12.23 -5.99
CA LEU A 362 23.58 -11.99 -7.37
C LEU A 362 23.18 -13.35 -7.97
N ALA A 363 21.89 -13.66 -7.94
CA ALA A 363 21.39 -14.70 -8.82
C ALA A 363 21.21 -14.07 -10.20
N ILE A 364 21.50 -14.81 -11.28
CA ILE A 364 21.22 -14.37 -12.64
C ILE A 364 20.49 -15.52 -13.30
N GLN A 365 19.18 -15.59 -13.07
CA GLN A 365 18.34 -16.24 -14.05
C GLN A 365 17.94 -15.19 -15.06
N ALA A 366 18.42 -15.35 -16.30
CA ALA A 366 17.72 -14.75 -17.43
C ALA A 366 16.23 -15.12 -17.31
N PRO A 367 15.29 -14.25 -17.69
CA PRO A 367 13.88 -14.60 -17.68
C PRO A 367 13.65 -15.77 -18.67
N SER A 368 13.78 -17.00 -18.19
CA SER A 368 13.37 -18.19 -18.92
C SER A 368 11.88 -18.34 -18.66
N ILE A 369 11.08 -17.61 -19.44
CA ILE A 369 9.66 -17.89 -19.55
C ILE A 369 9.60 -19.26 -20.21
N THR A 370 9.23 -20.30 -19.45
CA THR A 370 9.01 -21.63 -20.02
C THR A 370 7.81 -21.58 -20.96
N ASP A 371 7.76 -22.42 -22.00
CA ASP A 371 6.74 -22.32 -23.07
C ASP A 371 5.29 -22.39 -22.56
N ALA A 372 5.04 -22.93 -21.36
CA ALA A 372 3.74 -22.93 -20.70
C ALA A 372 3.33 -21.55 -20.13
N GLU A 373 4.29 -20.72 -19.73
CA GLU A 373 4.09 -19.37 -19.18
C GLU A 373 3.93 -18.31 -20.28
N ARG A 374 4.44 -18.57 -21.50
CA ARG A 374 4.23 -17.70 -22.67
C ARG A 374 2.76 -17.62 -23.09
N CYS A 375 2.00 -18.70 -22.96
CA CYS A 375 0.59 -18.73 -23.36
C CYS A 375 -0.32 -17.90 -22.44
N THR A 376 0.10 -17.65 -21.19
CA THR A 376 -0.67 -16.85 -20.22
C THR A 376 -0.46 -15.34 -20.42
N LEU A 377 0.72 -14.95 -20.92
CA LEU A 377 1.16 -13.57 -21.13
C LEU A 377 0.34 -12.77 -22.17
N ASN A 378 -0.21 -13.44 -23.18
CA ASN A 378 -0.93 -12.80 -24.28
C ASN A 378 -2.47 -12.76 -24.09
N ALA A 379 -3.01 -13.41 -23.06
CA ALA A 379 -4.46 -13.59 -22.94
C ALA A 379 -5.19 -12.40 -22.28
N ASP A 380 -4.52 -11.61 -21.42
CA ASP A 380 -5.20 -10.61 -20.58
C ASP A 380 -5.14 -9.15 -21.07
N PHE A 381 -4.63 -8.90 -22.29
CA PHE A 381 -4.69 -7.56 -22.90
C PHE A 381 -6.06 -7.17 -23.51
N ARG A 382 -7.11 -7.97 -23.34
CA ARG A 382 -8.47 -7.63 -23.82
C ARG A 382 -9.33 -7.00 -22.72
N HIS A 383 -9.04 -5.75 -22.39
CA HIS A 383 -10.07 -4.82 -21.90
C HIS A 383 -10.49 -3.91 -23.08
N PRO A 384 -11.79 -3.71 -23.36
CA PRO A 384 -12.26 -2.98 -24.53
C PRO A 384 -12.03 -1.47 -24.31
N GLY A 385 -10.91 -0.95 -24.81
CA GLY A 385 -10.62 0.48 -24.74
C GLY A 385 -9.28 0.95 -25.32
N ILE A 386 -8.39 0.05 -25.73
CA ILE A 386 -7.04 0.41 -26.21
C ILE A 386 -6.74 -0.25 -27.57
N ASN A 387 -7.60 -0.01 -28.57
CA ASN A 387 -7.42 -0.57 -29.92
C ASN A 387 -6.79 0.39 -30.95
N GLU A 388 -6.28 1.56 -30.56
CA GLU A 388 -5.76 2.55 -31.52
C GLU A 388 -4.23 2.73 -31.55
N TRP A 389 -3.44 1.94 -30.81
CA TRP A 389 -1.98 2.14 -30.74
C TRP A 389 -1.13 0.97 -31.26
N CYS A 390 -1.71 -0.03 -31.90
CA CYS A 390 -0.95 -1.09 -32.58
C CYS A 390 -1.47 -1.30 -34.00
N GLY A 391 -0.90 -0.55 -34.94
CA GLY A 391 -1.12 -0.76 -36.36
C GLY A 391 -0.49 -2.07 -36.81
N CYS A 392 -1.30 -3.13 -36.96
CA CYS A 392 -0.91 -4.36 -37.65
C CYS A 392 -1.75 -4.52 -38.93
N LYS A 393 -1.17 -4.20 -40.09
CA LYS A 393 -1.60 -4.71 -41.39
C LYS A 393 -0.66 -5.85 -41.79
N GLY A 394 -1.22 -7.02 -42.12
CA GLY A 394 -0.54 -8.01 -42.97
C GLY A 394 0.36 -9.04 -42.29
N GLY A 395 -0.12 -9.72 -41.25
CA GLY A 395 0.04 -11.19 -41.13
C GLY A 395 1.43 -11.84 -41.17
N THR A 396 2.51 -11.19 -40.72
CA THR A 396 3.81 -11.87 -40.46
C THR A 396 4.58 -11.20 -39.32
N CYS A 397 4.98 -11.96 -38.29
CA CYS A 397 5.91 -11.53 -37.24
C CYS A 397 7.07 -12.54 -37.13
N PHE A 398 8.31 -12.04 -37.27
CA PHE A 398 9.56 -12.79 -37.09
C PHE A 398 10.01 -12.78 -35.62
N PRO A 399 10.76 -13.82 -35.16
CA PRO A 399 11.35 -13.85 -33.83
C PRO A 399 12.39 -12.74 -33.65
N PHE A 400 12.40 -12.11 -32.48
CA PHE A 400 13.32 -11.04 -32.10
C PHE A 400 14.79 -11.48 -32.20
N GLN A 401 15.39 -11.31 -33.38
CA GLN A 401 16.84 -11.15 -33.58
C GLN A 401 17.09 -9.71 -34.03
N TYR A 402 18.11 -9.11 -33.43
CA TYR A 402 18.59 -7.73 -33.61
C TYR A 402 18.49 -7.16 -35.03
N SER A 403 17.93 -5.95 -35.17
CA SER A 403 18.19 -5.06 -36.31
C SER A 403 18.06 -3.59 -35.90
N LEU A 404 19.09 -2.82 -36.25
CA LEU A 404 19.19 -1.36 -36.16
C LEU A 404 18.17 -0.63 -37.06
N LEU A 405 17.99 0.67 -36.77
CA LEU A 405 17.36 1.71 -37.60
C LEU A 405 17.54 1.54 -39.13
N PRO A 406 16.66 2.19 -39.91
CA PRO A 406 17.15 3.09 -40.94
C PRO A 406 16.69 4.54 -40.75
N LEU A 407 17.64 5.43 -41.06
CA LEU A 407 17.51 6.85 -41.34
C LEU A 407 16.28 7.20 -42.18
N LEU A 408 15.63 8.32 -41.87
CA LEU A 408 15.14 9.25 -42.89
C LEU A 408 15.40 10.68 -42.43
N THR A 409 16.03 11.39 -43.35
CA THR A 409 16.52 12.75 -43.35
C THR A 409 15.40 13.80 -43.33
N THR A 410 15.71 14.93 -42.71
CA THR A 410 15.08 16.27 -42.82
C THR A 410 14.86 16.71 -44.29
N PRO A 411 14.06 17.75 -44.61
CA PRO A 411 13.88 19.02 -43.89
C PRO A 411 12.85 19.01 -42.76
#